data_AF-A0ABD5PIV0-F1
#
_entry.id   AF-A0ABD5PIV0-F1
#
_cell.length_a   1.000
_cell.length_b   1.000
_cell.length_c   1.000
_cell.angle_alpha   90.00
_cell.angle_beta   90.00
_cell.angle_gamma   90.00
#
_symmetry.space_group_name_H-M   'P 1'
#
loop_
_entity.id
_entity.type
_entity.pdbx_description
1 polymer ?
#
loop_
_entity_poly.entity_id
_entity_poly.type
_entity_poly.pdbx_seq_one_letter_code
_entity_poly.pdbx_strand_id
1 'polypeptide(L)'
;MAPSVRCLVQFSKLNTTRNRDDRQSPWPRSVSDVLEQSNVSKGGELTEDEVLRRRERFGPNELQEAEQRRWLEVLVNQFTSVIVLLLTVAAVAAFVLGDITEGTAVFAVLVINGAIGFVTEMRAIRSMESLQEMTEVKTRVRRSGDDQPLAYPPQRILVPTDGSRRADLAVMEGINAAKVTGARLHLLHVVETGSLGPDARSVLKEGELTERAHDVIGEAFQKAEEASLNPVTSVTEHGEPSKVIRDYIAENEIDPAAMGTHGKPDFSRYVMSDVSAKIVRTSPVPVMWVRKPDSDGTFDS
;
A
#
# COMPACT_ATOMS: atom_id res chain seq x y z
N MET A 1 -8.49 18.57 -30.04
CA MET A 1 -8.68 17.54 -31.07
C MET A 1 -7.48 16.59 -30.96
N ALA A 2 -7.60 15.54 -30.16
CA ALA A 2 -6.53 14.58 -29.88
C ALA A 2 -6.81 13.29 -30.67
N PRO A 3 -5.83 12.69 -31.36
CA PRO A 3 -6.08 11.48 -32.14
C PRO A 3 -6.09 10.27 -31.21
N SER A 4 -7.16 9.49 -31.29
CA SER A 4 -7.28 8.16 -30.71
C SER A 4 -6.38 7.20 -31.49
N VAL A 5 -5.29 6.73 -30.88
CA VAL A 5 -4.49 5.63 -31.42
C VAL A 5 -4.96 4.33 -30.78
N ARG A 6 -5.76 3.60 -31.55
CA ARG A 6 -6.27 2.26 -31.23
C ARG A 6 -5.17 1.26 -31.58
N CYS A 7 -4.38 0.82 -30.60
CA CYS A 7 -3.31 -0.15 -30.85
C CYS A 7 -3.82 -1.57 -30.63
N LEU A 8 -4.09 -2.28 -31.73
CA LEU A 8 -4.17 -3.73 -31.79
C LEU A 8 -2.75 -4.28 -31.57
N VAL A 9 -2.51 -5.01 -30.48
CA VAL A 9 -1.29 -5.80 -30.33
C VAL A 9 -1.65 -7.28 -30.21
N GLN A 10 -1.24 -8.03 -31.23
CA GLN A 10 -1.31 -9.47 -31.30
C GLN A 10 -0.52 -10.09 -30.14
N PHE A 11 -1.14 -11.07 -29.48
CA PHE A 11 -0.55 -11.89 -28.45
C PHE A 11 0.53 -12.81 -29.02
N SER A 12 1.79 -12.47 -28.77
CA SER A 12 2.91 -13.41 -28.87
C SER A 12 3.20 -13.96 -27.47
N LYS A 13 2.82 -15.23 -27.24
CA LYS A 13 3.12 -15.99 -26.03
C LYS A 13 4.63 -16.00 -25.78
N LEU A 14 5.11 -15.30 -24.76
CA LEU A 14 6.45 -15.49 -24.22
C LEU A 14 6.34 -16.08 -22.81
N ASN A 15 6.76 -17.35 -22.72
CA ASN A 15 6.96 -18.13 -21.51
C ASN A 15 7.75 -17.35 -20.45
N THR A 16 7.10 -16.99 -19.36
CA THR A 16 7.76 -16.48 -18.15
C THR A 16 8.24 -17.62 -17.27
N THR A 17 9.35 -18.26 -17.63
CA THR A 17 10.23 -18.92 -16.65
C THR A 17 11.29 -17.91 -16.24
N ARG A 18 10.94 -17.04 -15.28
CA ARG A 18 11.84 -16.03 -14.72
C ARG A 18 12.96 -16.73 -13.94
N ASN A 19 14.15 -16.77 -14.56
CA ASN A 19 15.40 -17.20 -13.95
C ASN A 19 15.67 -16.35 -12.70
N ARG A 20 15.94 -16.98 -11.56
CA ARG A 20 16.01 -16.35 -10.22
C ARG A 20 17.39 -15.76 -9.87
N ASP A 21 18.32 -15.72 -10.83
CA ASP A 21 19.76 -15.59 -10.54
C ASP A 21 20.38 -14.17 -10.64
N ASP A 22 19.59 -13.11 -10.88
CA ASP A 22 20.13 -11.74 -11.05
C ASP A 22 19.86 -10.79 -9.86
N ARG A 23 19.67 -11.32 -8.63
CA ARG A 23 19.39 -10.47 -7.46
C ARG A 23 20.64 -9.84 -6.84
N GLN A 24 21.27 -8.92 -7.56
CA GLN A 24 21.99 -7.83 -6.92
C GLN A 24 20.97 -6.79 -6.44
N SER A 25 20.40 -7.09 -5.28
CA SER A 25 19.49 -6.22 -4.56
C SER A 25 20.07 -4.80 -4.40
N PRO A 26 19.31 -3.73 -4.67
CA PRO A 26 19.81 -2.35 -4.60
C PRO A 26 19.90 -1.77 -3.18
N TRP A 27 19.20 -2.33 -2.19
CA TRP A 27 19.15 -1.80 -0.82
C TRP A 27 20.44 -1.87 0.04
N PRO A 28 21.44 -2.74 -0.20
CA PRO A 28 22.72 -2.70 0.50
C PRO A 28 23.77 -1.82 -0.20
N ARG A 29 23.43 -1.15 -1.31
CA ARG A 29 24.37 -0.37 -2.14
C ARG A 29 24.38 1.11 -1.76
N SER A 30 25.50 1.78 -2.04
CA SER A 30 25.57 3.22 -1.87
C SER A 30 24.67 3.95 -2.88
N VAL A 31 24.22 5.15 -2.53
CA VAL A 31 23.36 5.97 -3.40
C VAL A 31 24.02 6.22 -4.75
N SER A 32 25.35 6.46 -4.79
CA SER A 32 26.11 6.66 -6.02
C SER A 32 26.08 5.42 -6.92
N ASP A 33 26.29 4.23 -6.36
CA ASP A 33 26.32 2.99 -7.15
C ASP A 33 24.95 2.68 -7.76
N VAL A 34 23.88 2.97 -7.02
CA VAL A 34 22.51 2.78 -7.51
C VAL A 34 22.17 3.77 -8.62
N LEU A 35 22.58 5.03 -8.50
CA LEU A 35 22.36 6.05 -9.54
C LEU A 35 23.14 5.73 -10.82
N GLU A 36 24.38 5.26 -10.68
CA GLU A 36 25.22 4.83 -11.80
C GLU A 36 24.66 3.58 -12.49
N GLN A 37 24.30 2.55 -11.71
CA GLN A 37 23.66 1.34 -12.24
C GLN A 37 22.31 1.63 -12.90
N SER A 38 21.55 2.58 -12.34
CA SER A 38 20.26 3.02 -12.86
C SER A 38 20.41 4.03 -13.99
N ASN A 39 21.63 4.37 -14.40
CA ASN A 39 21.97 5.28 -15.51
C ASN A 39 21.19 6.61 -15.44
N VAL A 40 21.03 7.15 -14.23
CA VAL A 40 20.31 8.41 -13.97
C VAL A 40 21.31 9.57 -14.03
N SER A 41 20.88 10.75 -14.46
CA SER A 41 21.77 11.93 -14.46
C SER A 41 22.26 12.24 -13.03
N LYS A 42 23.39 12.95 -12.91
CA LYS A 42 23.96 13.34 -11.60
C LYS A 42 23.00 14.13 -10.69
N GLY A 43 21.92 14.69 -11.24
CA GLY A 43 20.85 15.36 -10.50
C GLY A 43 19.69 14.45 -10.05
N GLY A 44 19.76 13.14 -10.29
CA GLY A 44 18.70 12.20 -9.94
C GLY A 44 17.50 12.20 -10.88
N GLU A 45 17.62 12.85 -12.05
CA GLU A 45 16.53 13.02 -13.02
C GLU A 45 16.73 12.14 -14.26
N LEU A 46 15.62 11.58 -14.74
CA LEU A 46 15.53 10.87 -16.02
C LEU A 46 15.04 11.83 -17.11
N THR A 47 15.62 11.73 -18.30
CA THR A 47 15.14 12.42 -19.50
C THR A 47 13.90 11.72 -20.05
N GLU A 48 13.01 12.48 -20.70
CA GLU A 48 11.80 11.91 -21.33
C GLU A 48 12.12 10.79 -22.34
N ASP A 49 13.21 10.93 -23.11
CA ASP A 49 13.66 9.89 -24.04
C ASP A 49 14.04 8.56 -23.34
N GLU A 50 14.67 8.64 -22.16
CA GLU A 50 15.05 7.46 -21.39
C GLU A 50 13.82 6.84 -20.70
N VAL A 51 12.86 7.66 -20.28
CA VAL A 51 11.57 7.19 -19.76
C VAL A 51 10.82 6.39 -20.82
N LEU A 52 10.75 6.89 -22.05
CA LEU A 52 10.11 6.19 -23.17
C LEU A 52 10.79 4.85 -23.46
N ARG A 53 12.13 4.83 -23.53
CA ARG A 53 12.90 3.58 -23.71
C ARG A 53 12.65 2.57 -22.61
N ARG A 54 12.59 3.02 -21.35
CA ARG A 54 12.29 2.13 -20.20
C ARG A 54 10.87 1.64 -20.23
N ARG A 55 9.91 2.47 -20.62
CA ARG A 55 8.51 2.07 -20.76
C ARG A 55 8.32 1.01 -21.84
N GLU A 56 9.08 1.08 -22.94
CA GLU A 56 9.10 0.04 -23.96
C GLU A 56 9.74 -1.27 -23.45
N ARG A 57 10.85 -1.17 -22.70
CA ARG A 57 11.57 -2.35 -22.18
C ARG A 57 10.83 -3.06 -21.05
N PHE A 58 10.28 -2.32 -20.10
CA PHE A 58 9.72 -2.86 -18.85
C PHE A 58 8.19 -2.90 -18.86
N GLY A 59 7.55 -2.22 -19.81
CA GLY A 59 6.11 -2.03 -19.83
C GLY A 59 5.64 -0.88 -18.94
N PRO A 60 4.34 -0.55 -18.99
CA PRO A 60 3.75 0.39 -18.04
C PRO A 60 3.83 -0.19 -16.61
N ASN A 61 4.03 0.69 -15.63
CA ASN A 61 4.03 0.32 -14.21
C ASN A 61 2.59 0.15 -13.71
N GLU A 62 1.92 -0.87 -14.23
CA GLU A 62 0.56 -1.27 -13.89
C GLU A 62 0.62 -2.65 -13.20
N LEU A 63 -0.12 -2.80 -12.10
CA LEU A 63 -0.27 -4.11 -11.46
C LEU A 63 -1.12 -4.98 -12.37
N GLN A 64 -0.68 -6.20 -12.65
CA GLN A 64 -1.44 -7.15 -13.45
C GLN A 64 -2.75 -7.49 -12.73
N GLU A 65 -3.87 -6.98 -13.23
CA GLU A 65 -5.19 -7.42 -12.80
C GLU A 65 -5.37 -8.89 -13.21
N ALA A 66 -5.85 -9.72 -12.28
CA ALA A 66 -6.19 -11.10 -12.60
C ALA A 66 -7.25 -11.08 -13.71
N GLU A 67 -7.01 -11.78 -14.82
CA GLU A 67 -7.95 -11.87 -15.93
C GLU A 67 -9.35 -12.19 -15.39
N GLN A 68 -10.25 -11.20 -15.46
CA GLN A 68 -11.64 -11.37 -15.09
C GLN A 68 -12.19 -12.50 -15.96
N ARG A 69 -12.56 -13.64 -15.35
CA ARG A 69 -13.09 -14.78 -16.09
C ARG A 69 -14.26 -14.30 -16.93
N ARG A 70 -14.18 -14.53 -18.24
CA ARG A 70 -15.20 -14.10 -19.19
C ARG A 70 -16.51 -14.74 -18.76
N TRP A 71 -17.54 -13.94 -18.53
CA TRP A 71 -18.94 -14.32 -18.23
C TRP A 71 -19.47 -15.60 -18.91
N LEU A 72 -18.95 -15.97 -20.09
CA LEU A 72 -19.27 -17.23 -20.78
C LEU A 72 -18.68 -18.47 -20.09
N GLU A 73 -17.48 -18.38 -19.55
CA GLU A 73 -16.81 -19.46 -18.83
C GLU A 73 -17.58 -19.82 -17.54
N VAL A 74 -18.09 -18.79 -16.86
CA VAL A 74 -18.97 -18.92 -15.69
C VAL A 74 -20.25 -19.70 -16.03
N LEU A 75 -20.92 -19.29 -17.11
CA LEU A 75 -22.16 -19.92 -17.55
C LEU A 75 -21.94 -21.40 -17.89
N VAL A 76 -20.89 -21.72 -18.64
CA VAL A 76 -20.55 -23.10 -19.03
C VAL A 76 -20.13 -23.94 -17.81
N ASN A 77 -19.40 -23.36 -16.86
CA ASN A 77 -18.94 -24.09 -15.69
C ASN A 77 -20.11 -24.50 -14.77
N GLN A 78 -21.20 -23.73 -14.72
CA GLN A 78 -22.40 -24.10 -13.98
C GLN A 78 -23.07 -25.37 -14.53
N PHE A 79 -23.06 -25.56 -15.86
CA PHE A 79 -23.61 -26.77 -16.51
C PHE A 79 -22.70 -28.00 -16.38
N THR A 80 -21.44 -27.81 -15.97
CA THR A 80 -20.47 -28.91 -15.78
C THR A 80 -20.44 -29.41 -14.33
N SER A 81 -21.22 -28.80 -13.43
CA SER A 81 -21.41 -29.33 -12.08
C SER A 81 -22.03 -30.73 -12.15
N VAL A 82 -21.41 -31.69 -11.45
CA VAL A 82 -21.87 -33.09 -11.41
C VAL A 82 -23.36 -33.18 -11.08
N ILE A 83 -23.85 -32.34 -10.18
CA ILE A 83 -25.28 -32.30 -9.78
C ILE A 83 -26.16 -31.78 -10.93
N VAL A 84 -25.74 -30.72 -11.61
CA VAL A 84 -26.49 -30.14 -12.74
C VAL A 84 -26.55 -31.12 -13.91
N LEU A 85 -25.45 -31.83 -14.17
CA LEU A 85 -25.39 -32.87 -15.19
C LEU A 85 -26.38 -34.01 -14.87
N LEU A 86 -26.42 -34.49 -13.62
CA LEU A 86 -27.37 -35.52 -13.19
C LEU A 86 -28.83 -35.08 -13.38
N LEU A 87 -29.16 -33.84 -12.99
CA LEU A 87 -30.51 -33.28 -13.17
C LEU A 87 -30.87 -33.10 -14.64
N THR A 88 -29.90 -32.72 -15.47
CA THR A 88 -30.10 -32.57 -16.92
C THR A 88 -30.40 -33.93 -17.55
N VAL A 89 -29.63 -34.97 -17.20
CA VAL A 89 -29.88 -36.35 -17.66
C VAL A 89 -31.25 -36.84 -17.18
N ALA A 90 -31.63 -36.57 -15.94
CA ALA A 90 -32.93 -36.94 -15.39
C ALA A 90 -34.09 -36.23 -16.12
N ALA A 91 -33.97 -34.92 -16.38
CA ALA A 91 -34.96 -34.16 -17.14
C ALA A 91 -35.14 -34.71 -18.56
N VAL A 92 -34.03 -34.98 -19.27
CA VAL A 92 -34.06 -35.56 -20.62
C VAL A 92 -34.69 -36.96 -20.61
N ALA A 93 -34.34 -37.80 -19.64
CA ALA A 93 -34.91 -39.14 -19.51
C ALA A 93 -36.44 -39.09 -19.28
N ALA A 94 -36.93 -38.19 -18.43
CA ALA A 94 -38.37 -38.01 -18.18
C ALA A 94 -39.14 -37.60 -19.44
N PHE A 95 -38.60 -36.66 -20.23
CA PHE A 95 -39.19 -36.28 -21.51
C PHE A 95 -39.20 -37.42 -22.53
N VAL A 96 -38.14 -38.22 -22.59
CA VAL A 96 -38.06 -39.40 -23.48
C VAL A 96 -39.08 -40.48 -23.07
N LEU A 97 -39.31 -40.66 -21.77
CA LEU A 97 -40.32 -41.57 -21.22
C LEU A 97 -41.77 -41.06 -21.40
N GLY A 98 -41.95 -39.82 -21.87
CA GLY A 98 -43.26 -39.22 -22.13
C GLY A 98 -43.91 -38.58 -20.90
N ASP A 99 -43.22 -38.51 -19.76
CA ASP A 99 -43.72 -37.80 -18.57
C ASP A 99 -43.36 -36.30 -18.65
N ILE A 100 -44.24 -35.56 -19.31
CA ILE A 100 -44.09 -34.12 -19.51
C ILE A 100 -44.20 -33.38 -18.16
N THR A 101 -44.99 -33.89 -17.22
CA THR A 101 -45.20 -33.30 -15.89
C THR A 101 -43.92 -33.38 -15.03
N GLU A 102 -43.30 -34.54 -14.96
CA GLU A 102 -42.04 -34.72 -14.21
C GLU A 102 -40.88 -33.99 -14.90
N GLY A 103 -40.79 -34.10 -16.23
CA GLY A 103 -39.73 -33.44 -17.01
C GLY A 103 -39.76 -31.91 -16.86
N THR A 104 -40.94 -31.31 -16.90
CA THR A 104 -41.08 -29.85 -16.72
C THR A 104 -40.76 -29.38 -15.30
N ALA A 105 -41.06 -30.16 -14.26
CA ALA A 105 -40.71 -29.84 -12.88
C ALA A 105 -39.18 -29.83 -12.66
N VAL A 106 -38.47 -30.84 -13.15
CA VAL A 106 -37.00 -30.92 -13.05
C VAL A 106 -36.34 -29.81 -13.86
N PHE A 107 -36.88 -29.53 -15.06
CA PHE A 107 -36.41 -28.43 -15.90
C PHE A 107 -36.56 -27.06 -15.22
N ALA A 108 -37.68 -26.80 -14.54
CA ALA A 108 -37.89 -25.55 -13.82
C ALA A 108 -36.85 -25.34 -12.70
N VAL A 109 -36.52 -26.39 -11.94
CA VAL A 109 -35.48 -26.34 -10.90
C VAL A 109 -34.12 -26.02 -11.49
N LEU A 110 -33.77 -26.62 -12.64
CA LEU A 110 -32.53 -26.36 -13.34
C LEU A 110 -32.41 -24.88 -13.75
N VAL A 111 -33.48 -24.30 -14.29
CA VAL A 111 -33.55 -22.88 -14.67
C VAL A 111 -33.38 -21.98 -13.45
N ILE A 112 -34.07 -22.27 -12.35
CA ILE A 112 -33.99 -21.47 -11.10
C ILE A 112 -32.57 -21.50 -10.53
N ASN A 113 -31.97 -22.68 -10.41
CA ASN A 113 -30.62 -22.83 -9.86
C ASN A 113 -29.56 -22.11 -10.72
N GLY A 114 -29.68 -22.17 -12.04
CA GLY A 114 -28.81 -21.43 -12.96
C GLY A 114 -28.98 -19.92 -12.85
N ALA A 115 -30.23 -19.44 -12.74
CA ALA A 115 -30.53 -18.01 -12.59
C ALA A 115 -29.99 -17.44 -11.27
N ILE A 116 -30.13 -18.18 -10.16
CA ILE A 116 -29.58 -17.78 -8.86
C ILE A 116 -28.05 -17.66 -8.95
N GLY A 117 -27.37 -18.70 -9.45
CA GLY A 117 -25.91 -18.70 -9.62
C GLY A 117 -25.42 -17.51 -10.44
N PHE A 118 -26.04 -17.29 -11.59
CA PHE A 118 -25.73 -16.16 -12.48
C PHE A 118 -25.91 -14.79 -11.79
N VAL A 119 -27.01 -14.59 -11.08
CA VAL A 119 -27.26 -13.32 -10.36
C VAL A 119 -26.27 -13.13 -9.21
N THR A 120 -25.96 -14.19 -8.47
CA THR A 120 -25.00 -14.09 -7.35
C THR A 120 -23.60 -13.74 -7.82
N GLU A 121 -23.17 -14.29 -8.96
CA GLU A 121 -21.85 -14.02 -9.52
C GLU A 121 -21.76 -12.61 -10.14
N MET A 122 -22.81 -12.19 -10.85
CA MET A 122 -22.91 -10.82 -11.38
C MET A 122 -22.85 -9.76 -10.27
N ARG A 123 -23.45 -10.04 -9.10
CA ARG A 123 -23.38 -9.14 -7.94
C ARG A 123 -22.00 -9.11 -7.29
N ALA A 124 -21.31 -10.24 -7.25
CA ALA A 124 -19.96 -10.32 -6.69
C ALA A 124 -18.96 -9.51 -7.52
N ILE A 125 -19.02 -9.60 -8.85
CA ILE A 125 -18.11 -8.88 -9.76
C ILE A 125 -18.32 -7.36 -9.69
N ARG A 126 -19.59 -6.90 -9.77
CA ARG A 126 -19.92 -5.47 -9.71
C ARG A 126 -19.51 -4.78 -8.40
N SER A 127 -19.44 -5.55 -7.32
CA SER A 127 -18.99 -5.03 -6.01
C SER A 127 -17.49 -4.80 -5.96
N MET A 128 -16.72 -5.46 -6.83
CA MET A 128 -15.26 -5.32 -6.89
C MET A 128 -14.85 -4.13 -7.77
N GLU A 129 -15.59 -3.86 -8.85
CA GLU A 129 -15.29 -2.75 -9.78
C GLU A 129 -15.31 -1.39 -9.06
N SER A 130 -16.28 -1.15 -8.16
CA SER A 130 -16.35 0.10 -7.38
C SER A 130 -15.25 0.23 -6.34
N LEU A 131 -14.63 -0.87 -5.91
CA LEU A 131 -13.47 -0.86 -5.02
C LEU A 131 -12.17 -0.56 -5.80
N GLN A 132 -12.07 -0.99 -7.06
CA GLN A 132 -10.89 -0.74 -7.89
C GLN A 132 -10.71 0.75 -8.22
N GLU A 133 -11.81 1.50 -8.43
CA GLU A 133 -11.75 2.94 -8.67
C GLU A 133 -11.18 3.74 -7.48
N MET A 134 -11.24 3.22 -6.26
CA MET A 134 -10.67 3.86 -5.06
C MET A 134 -9.17 3.58 -4.87
N THR A 135 -8.55 2.77 -5.74
CA THR A 135 -7.17 2.28 -5.56
C THR A 135 -6.18 2.84 -6.59
N GLU A 136 -6.51 3.93 -7.29
CA GLU A 136 -5.55 4.64 -8.14
C GLU A 136 -4.48 5.33 -7.27
N VAL A 137 -3.33 4.68 -7.11
CA VAL A 137 -2.18 5.25 -6.40
C VAL A 137 -1.45 6.20 -7.34
N LYS A 138 -1.71 7.50 -7.21
CA LYS A 138 -0.95 8.53 -7.91
C LYS A 138 0.46 8.61 -7.34
N THR A 139 1.48 8.48 -8.19
CA THR A 139 2.88 8.62 -7.80
C THR A 139 3.47 9.90 -8.40
N ARG A 140 4.17 10.69 -7.58
CA ARG A 140 4.92 11.85 -8.05
C ARG A 140 6.34 11.40 -8.41
N VAL A 141 6.77 11.72 -9.62
CA VAL A 141 8.11 11.38 -10.12
C VAL A 141 8.86 12.66 -10.47
N ARG A 142 10.13 12.72 -10.09
CA ARG A 142 11.00 13.85 -10.46
C ARG A 142 11.47 13.64 -11.89
N ARG A 143 11.04 14.51 -12.81
CA ARG A 143 11.44 14.51 -14.23
C ARG A 143 12.08 15.83 -14.58
N SER A 144 12.90 15.83 -15.62
CA SER A 144 13.46 17.06 -16.14
C SER A 144 12.33 17.92 -16.73
N GLY A 145 11.81 18.88 -15.96
CA GLY A 145 10.83 19.86 -16.43
C GLY A 145 9.67 20.21 -15.51
N ASP A 146 9.28 19.39 -14.53
CA ASP A 146 8.20 19.77 -13.60
C ASP A 146 8.17 19.02 -12.25
N ASP A 147 7.57 19.70 -11.28
CA ASP A 147 7.33 19.47 -9.84
C ASP A 147 8.51 19.59 -8.86
N GLN A 148 8.29 20.48 -7.88
CA GLN A 148 9.26 21.14 -7.00
C GLN A 148 10.50 20.29 -6.64
N PRO A 149 11.72 20.85 -6.78
CA PRO A 149 12.92 20.17 -6.35
C PRO A 149 12.78 19.86 -4.86
N LEU A 150 12.73 18.57 -4.52
CA LEU A 150 13.05 18.13 -3.16
C LEU A 150 14.40 18.76 -2.84
N ALA A 151 14.40 19.72 -1.92
CA ALA A 151 15.61 20.38 -1.48
C ALA A 151 16.48 19.31 -0.81
N TYR A 152 17.62 19.01 -1.43
CA TYR A 152 18.61 18.13 -0.83
C TYR A 152 19.82 18.99 -0.44
N PRO A 153 20.34 18.87 0.79
CA PRO A 153 19.85 18.03 1.89
C PRO A 153 18.48 18.48 2.43
N PRO A 154 17.67 17.57 3.02
CA PRO A 154 16.42 17.96 3.66
C PRO A 154 16.71 18.95 4.79
N GLN A 155 15.83 19.92 4.96
CA GLN A 155 15.88 20.93 6.02
C GLN A 155 15.01 20.55 7.21
N ARG A 156 13.92 19.79 7.02
CA ARG A 156 12.97 19.40 8.07
C ARG A 156 12.57 17.93 7.93
N ILE A 157 12.81 17.14 8.96
CA ILE A 157 12.47 15.71 9.01
C ILE A 157 11.39 15.50 10.06
N LEU A 158 10.27 14.88 9.69
CA LEU A 158 9.21 14.50 10.64
C LEU A 158 9.39 13.06 11.11
N VAL A 159 9.21 12.81 12.40
CA VAL A 159 9.07 11.47 12.98
C VAL A 159 7.83 11.41 13.85
N PRO A 160 6.73 10.81 13.34
CA PRO A 160 5.59 10.45 14.17
C PRO A 160 5.97 9.31 15.12
N THR A 161 5.61 9.42 16.39
CA THR A 161 5.86 8.39 17.40
C THR A 161 4.62 8.07 18.22
N ASP A 162 4.39 6.78 18.48
CA ASP A 162 3.38 6.25 19.40
C ASP A 162 4.00 5.68 20.67
N GLY A 163 5.31 5.89 20.88
CA GLY A 163 6.07 5.32 22.00
C GLY A 163 6.35 3.82 21.87
N SER A 164 5.97 3.18 20.76
CA SER A 164 6.29 1.77 20.55
C SER A 164 7.77 1.56 20.26
N ARG A 165 8.26 0.35 20.56
CA ARG A 165 9.65 -0.06 20.26
C ARG A 165 10.06 0.16 18.80
N ARG A 166 9.12 0.08 17.87
CA ARG A 166 9.39 0.27 16.43
C ARG A 166 9.34 1.74 16.03
N ALA A 167 8.47 2.55 16.64
CA ALA A 167 8.54 4.00 16.52
C ALA A 167 9.87 4.55 17.08
N ASP A 168 10.37 3.97 18.17
CA ASP A 168 11.67 4.30 18.73
C ASP A 168 12.83 4.11 17.74
N LEU A 169 12.80 3.04 16.94
CA LEU A 169 13.80 2.86 15.89
C LEU A 169 13.72 3.97 14.84
N ALA A 170 12.51 4.42 14.50
CA ALA A 170 12.31 5.54 13.59
C ALA A 170 12.77 6.87 14.19
N VAL A 171 12.61 7.08 15.50
CA VAL A 171 13.17 8.22 16.23
C VAL A 171 14.68 8.22 16.14
N MET A 172 15.34 7.08 16.41
CA MET A 172 16.80 6.97 16.32
C MET A 172 17.31 7.22 14.90
N GLU A 173 16.64 6.67 13.88
CA GLU A 173 17.04 6.86 12.50
C GLU A 173 16.77 8.29 12.02
N GLY A 174 15.67 8.90 12.46
CA GLY A 174 15.38 10.31 12.22
C GLY A 174 16.43 11.24 12.85
N ILE A 175 16.88 10.93 14.07
CA ILE A 175 17.99 11.64 14.72
C ILE A 175 19.27 11.51 13.90
N ASN A 176 19.63 10.30 13.45
CA ASN A 176 20.81 10.08 12.63
C ASN A 176 20.74 10.84 11.31
N ALA A 177 19.60 10.76 10.60
CA ALA A 177 19.38 11.49 9.37
C ALA A 177 19.49 13.00 9.57
N ALA A 178 18.89 13.55 10.63
CA ALA A 178 18.95 14.96 10.97
C ALA A 178 20.39 15.42 11.29
N LYS A 179 21.17 14.62 12.02
CA LYS A 179 22.59 14.91 12.29
C LYS A 179 23.44 14.99 11.03
N VAL A 180 23.26 14.03 10.13
CA VAL A 180 24.05 13.94 8.89
C VAL A 180 23.69 15.08 7.93
N THR A 181 22.42 15.48 7.91
CA THR A 181 21.90 16.49 6.97
C THR A 181 21.90 17.91 7.52
N GLY A 182 21.98 18.08 8.84
CA GLY A 182 21.74 19.36 9.52
C GLY A 182 20.26 19.75 9.57
N ALA A 183 19.34 18.82 9.27
CA ALA A 183 17.90 19.09 9.27
C ALA A 183 17.37 19.31 10.69
N ARG A 184 16.33 20.14 10.81
CA ARG A 184 15.51 20.22 12.02
C ARG A 184 14.66 18.97 12.14
N LEU A 185 14.71 18.33 13.30
CA LEU A 185 13.87 17.17 13.60
C LEU A 185 12.55 17.61 14.23
N HIS A 186 11.43 17.19 13.64
CA HIS A 186 10.09 17.37 14.16
C HIS A 186 9.61 16.03 14.73
N LEU A 187 9.39 15.96 16.03
CA LEU A 187 8.79 14.83 16.72
C LEU A 187 7.29 15.12 16.89
N LEU A 188 6.44 14.21 16.44
CA LEU A 188 4.98 14.36 16.52
C LEU A 188 4.39 13.16 17.24
N HIS A 189 3.64 13.40 18.31
CA HIS A 189 2.78 12.39 18.92
C HIS A 189 1.31 12.73 18.65
N VAL A 190 0.52 11.74 18.24
CA VAL A 190 -0.92 11.92 18.01
C VAL A 190 -1.72 11.11 19.02
N VAL A 191 -2.51 11.81 19.83
CA VAL A 191 -3.45 11.21 20.77
C VAL A 191 -4.75 10.90 20.02
N GLU A 192 -5.07 9.61 19.90
CA GLU A 192 -6.29 9.16 19.24
C GLU A 192 -7.54 9.57 20.03
N THR A 193 -8.36 10.45 19.43
CA THR A 193 -9.63 10.89 20.02
C THR A 193 -10.86 10.38 19.25
N GLY A 194 -10.65 9.67 18.14
CA GLY A 194 -11.69 9.32 17.15
C GLY A 194 -12.46 8.01 17.38
N SER A 195 -12.04 7.17 18.31
CA SER A 195 -12.65 5.83 18.53
C SER A 195 -13.65 5.79 19.68
N LEU A 196 -13.85 6.91 20.37
CA LEU A 196 -14.63 7.01 21.59
C LEU A 196 -15.95 7.73 21.27
N GLY A 197 -17.07 7.03 21.42
CA GLY A 197 -18.41 7.63 21.29
C GLY A 197 -18.61 8.81 22.26
N PRO A 198 -19.68 9.61 22.10
CA PRO A 198 -19.94 10.77 22.94
C PRO A 198 -19.91 10.47 24.45
N ASP A 199 -20.25 9.24 24.85
CA ASP A 199 -20.22 8.77 26.24
C ASP A 199 -18.82 8.41 26.80
N ALA A 200 -17.82 8.22 25.94
CA ALA A 200 -16.47 7.86 26.37
C ALA A 200 -15.53 9.07 26.51
N ARG A 201 -15.95 10.25 26.02
CA ARG A 201 -15.31 11.54 26.32
C ARG A 201 -15.41 11.93 27.81
N SER A 202 -16.36 11.38 28.56
CA SER A 202 -16.60 11.75 29.96
C SER A 202 -15.95 10.82 30.99
N VAL A 203 -15.43 9.64 30.57
CA VAL A 203 -14.89 8.61 31.48
C VAL A 203 -13.35 8.56 31.49
N LEU A 204 -12.70 8.99 30.41
CA LEU A 204 -11.25 9.16 30.41
C LEU A 204 -10.94 10.57 30.91
N LYS A 205 -10.37 10.66 32.11
CA LYS A 205 -9.79 11.91 32.61
C LYS A 205 -8.89 12.48 31.53
N GLU A 206 -9.28 13.64 31.00
CA GLU A 206 -8.50 14.42 30.04
C GLU A 206 -7.04 14.61 30.51
N GLY A 207 -6.81 14.61 31.82
CA GLY A 207 -5.48 14.62 32.45
C GLY A 207 -4.61 13.36 32.23
N GLU A 208 -5.15 12.14 32.30
CA GLU A 208 -4.32 10.90 32.23
C GLU A 208 -3.83 10.61 30.81
N LEU A 209 -4.63 10.95 29.79
CA LEU A 209 -4.21 10.83 28.38
C LEU A 209 -3.16 11.88 28.01
N THR A 210 -3.27 13.08 28.58
CA THR A 210 -2.30 14.17 28.38
C THR A 210 -0.96 13.86 29.05
N GLU A 211 -0.97 13.25 30.24
CA GLU A 211 0.25 12.82 30.94
C GLU A 211 1.03 11.77 30.12
N ARG A 212 0.36 10.70 29.66
CA ARG A 212 1.00 9.69 28.80
C ARG A 212 1.53 10.27 27.48
N ALA A 213 0.80 11.22 26.90
CA ALA A 213 1.25 11.89 25.68
C ALA A 213 2.53 12.70 25.91
N HIS A 214 2.62 13.39 27.07
CA HIS A 214 3.85 14.07 27.49
C HIS A 214 5.00 13.11 27.74
N ASP A 215 4.75 11.94 28.33
CA ASP A 215 5.78 10.92 28.54
C ASP A 215 6.35 10.42 27.21
N VAL A 216 5.48 10.04 26.26
CA VAL A 216 5.90 9.50 24.96
C VAL A 216 6.73 10.50 24.16
N ILE A 217 6.28 11.76 24.07
CA ILE A 217 7.03 12.79 23.35
C ILE A 217 8.29 13.21 24.11
N GLY A 218 8.24 13.21 25.45
CA GLY A 218 9.35 13.53 26.33
C GLY A 218 10.49 12.52 26.21
N GLU A 219 10.19 11.22 26.19
CA GLU A 219 11.19 10.17 25.95
C GLU A 219 11.84 10.30 24.57
N ALA A 220 11.06 10.59 23.53
CA ALA A 220 11.60 10.80 22.19
C ALA A 220 12.48 12.06 22.10
N PHE A 221 12.09 13.13 22.79
CA PHE A 221 12.86 14.36 22.86
C PHE A 221 14.18 14.16 23.62
N GLN A 222 14.14 13.45 24.76
CA GLN A 222 15.34 13.12 25.53
C GLN A 222 16.35 12.31 24.69
N LYS A 223 15.90 11.35 23.88
CA LYS A 223 16.78 10.62 22.94
C LYS A 223 17.48 11.56 21.95
N ALA A 224 16.81 12.61 21.49
CA ALA A 224 17.39 13.60 20.60
C ALA A 224 18.40 14.52 21.32
N GLU A 225 18.12 14.91 22.57
CA GLU A 225 19.03 15.68 23.41
C GLU A 225 20.30 14.90 23.79
N GLU A 226 20.17 13.64 24.19
CA GLU A 226 21.29 12.74 24.49
C GLU A 226 22.19 12.57 23.25
N ALA A 227 21.58 12.60 22.07
CA ALA A 227 22.28 12.59 20.81
C ALA A 227 22.90 13.97 20.46
N SER A 228 22.72 15.02 21.26
CA SER A 228 23.19 16.39 20.98
C SER A 228 22.64 16.99 19.68
N LEU A 229 21.42 16.62 19.29
CA LEU A 229 20.76 17.18 18.11
C LEU A 229 20.01 18.47 18.48
N ASN A 230 20.35 19.59 17.84
CA ASN A 230 19.66 20.87 17.96
C ASN A 230 19.62 21.56 16.59
N PRO A 231 18.48 22.12 16.14
CA PRO A 231 17.19 22.24 16.82
C PRO A 231 16.26 21.02 16.66
N VAL A 232 15.44 20.75 17.70
CA VAL A 232 14.36 19.75 17.70
C VAL A 232 13.04 20.42 18.06
N THR A 233 11.97 20.08 17.36
CA THR A 233 10.60 20.55 17.63
C THR A 233 9.76 19.36 18.04
N SER A 234 9.14 19.41 19.22
CA SER A 234 8.20 18.39 19.71
C SER A 234 6.78 18.94 19.74
N VAL A 235 5.83 18.21 19.19
CA VAL A 235 4.42 18.59 19.15
C VAL A 235 3.54 17.39 19.51
N THR A 236 2.50 17.65 20.30
CA THR A 236 1.44 16.69 20.61
C THR A 236 0.14 17.20 20.02
N GLU A 237 -0.52 16.38 19.20
CA GLU A 237 -1.77 16.71 18.53
C GLU A 237 -2.87 15.70 18.86
N HIS A 238 -4.13 16.07 18.67
CA HIS A 238 -5.28 15.22 18.95
C HIS A 238 -6.08 14.94 17.68
N GLY A 239 -6.44 13.68 17.43
CA GLY A 239 -7.29 13.34 16.28
C GLY A 239 -7.07 11.93 15.72
N GLU A 240 -7.36 11.76 14.43
CA GLU A 240 -7.02 10.54 13.69
C GLU A 240 -5.54 10.63 13.24
N PRO A 241 -4.65 9.71 13.62
CA PRO A 241 -3.20 9.81 13.37
C PRO A 241 -2.84 10.07 11.92
N SER A 242 -3.46 9.32 10.99
CA SER A 242 -3.16 9.48 9.56
C SER A 242 -3.54 10.86 9.01
N LYS A 243 -4.62 11.45 9.52
CA LYS A 243 -5.06 12.79 9.12
C LYS A 243 -4.13 13.85 9.71
N VAL A 244 -3.89 13.78 11.01
CA VAL A 244 -3.05 14.73 11.75
C VAL A 244 -1.62 14.74 11.19
N ILE A 245 -1.01 13.58 10.97
CA ILE A 245 0.35 13.48 10.42
C ILE A 245 0.42 14.15 9.04
N ARG A 246 -0.56 13.91 8.16
CA ARG A 246 -0.58 14.50 6.81
C ARG A 246 -0.80 16.01 6.86
N ASP A 247 -1.73 16.47 7.69
CA ASP A 247 -2.02 17.89 7.85
C ASP A 247 -0.76 18.60 8.41
N TYR A 248 -0.08 18.01 9.39
CA TYR A 248 1.19 18.51 9.91
C TYR A 248 2.29 18.61 8.84
N ILE A 249 2.44 17.58 8.00
CA ILE A 249 3.41 17.58 6.88
C ILE A 249 3.16 18.77 5.95
N ALA A 250 1.89 19.01 5.59
CA ALA A 250 1.51 20.07 4.66
C ALA A 250 1.70 21.48 5.26
N GLU A 251 1.46 21.64 6.55
CA GLU A 251 1.54 22.93 7.25
C GLU A 251 2.96 23.34 7.65
N ASN A 252 3.87 22.38 7.86
CA ASN A 252 5.20 22.62 8.44
C ASN A 252 6.36 22.46 7.45
N GLU A 253 6.07 22.40 6.14
CA GLU A 253 7.09 22.29 5.07
C GLU A 253 8.04 21.10 5.30
N ILE A 254 7.51 19.95 5.71
CA ILE A 254 8.33 18.77 5.98
C ILE A 254 8.93 18.24 4.66
N ASP A 255 10.20 17.83 4.67
CA ASP A 255 10.89 17.32 3.48
C ASP A 255 10.76 15.78 3.36
N PRO A 256 11.17 14.99 4.37
CA PRO A 256 10.67 13.62 4.50
C PRO A 256 10.07 13.32 5.87
N ALA A 257 9.24 12.28 5.92
CA ALA A 257 8.78 11.68 7.18
C ALA A 257 9.44 10.30 7.39
N ALA A 258 9.97 10.03 8.59
CA ALA A 258 10.45 8.72 8.99
C ALA A 258 9.45 8.06 9.96
N MET A 259 9.06 6.81 9.70
CA MET A 259 8.07 6.10 10.52
C MET A 259 8.53 4.69 10.89
N GLY A 260 8.02 4.19 12.01
CA GLY A 260 8.19 2.81 12.45
C GLY A 260 7.25 1.82 11.76
N THR A 261 7.55 0.53 11.91
CA THR A 261 6.65 -0.60 11.56
C THR A 261 5.68 -0.89 12.74
N HIS A 262 4.53 -1.53 12.54
CA HIS A 262 3.51 -1.71 13.61
C HIS A 262 3.98 -2.46 14.87
N GLY A 263 3.42 -2.16 16.05
CA GLY A 263 3.86 -2.65 17.36
C GLY A 263 3.14 -3.86 17.99
N LYS A 264 2.21 -4.56 17.32
CA LYS A 264 1.61 -5.77 17.92
C LYS A 264 2.58 -6.97 17.93
N PRO A 265 2.72 -7.68 19.07
CA PRO A 265 3.47 -8.91 19.11
C PRO A 265 2.66 -10.00 18.42
N ASP A 266 3.35 -10.80 17.62
CA ASP A 266 2.84 -11.96 16.90
C ASP A 266 1.97 -11.69 15.66
N PHE A 267 2.39 -12.34 14.58
CA PHE A 267 1.82 -12.44 13.23
C PHE A 267 2.25 -11.42 12.15
N SER A 268 2.88 -12.03 11.14
CA SER A 268 3.17 -11.58 9.79
C SER A 268 4.41 -10.69 9.56
N ARG A 269 5.31 -11.23 8.75
CA ARG A 269 6.58 -10.65 8.28
C ARG A 269 6.41 -9.49 7.28
N TYR A 270 5.18 -8.99 7.10
CA TYR A 270 4.82 -8.05 6.03
C TYR A 270 3.71 -7.03 6.37
N VAL A 271 3.25 -6.92 7.62
CA VAL A 271 2.11 -6.05 7.93
C VAL A 271 2.59 -4.63 8.30
N MET A 272 2.35 -3.69 7.39
CA MET A 272 2.33 -2.24 7.67
C MET A 272 1.25 -1.94 8.71
N SER A 273 1.50 -1.00 9.65
CA SER A 273 0.41 -0.44 10.45
C SER A 273 -0.61 0.20 9.51
N ASP A 274 -1.90 0.22 9.88
CA ASP A 274 -2.93 0.92 9.12
C ASP A 274 -2.58 2.40 8.91
N VAL A 275 -2.01 3.05 9.94
CA VAL A 275 -1.51 4.43 9.84
C VAL A 275 -0.32 4.52 8.88
N SER A 276 0.71 3.69 9.04
CA SER A 276 1.88 3.72 8.16
C SER A 276 1.53 3.40 6.71
N ALA A 277 0.63 2.45 6.46
CA ALA A 277 0.15 2.09 5.12
C ALA A 277 -0.61 3.26 4.47
N LYS A 278 -1.51 3.90 5.23
CA LYS A 278 -2.29 5.04 4.77
C LYS A 278 -1.39 6.24 4.47
N ILE A 279 -0.40 6.53 5.32
CA ILE A 279 0.57 7.60 5.09
C ILE A 279 1.45 7.31 3.87
N VAL A 280 2.00 6.10 3.69
CA VAL A 280 2.81 5.78 2.50
C VAL A 280 2.03 5.97 1.20
N ARG A 281 0.71 5.71 1.19
CA ARG A 281 -0.15 5.90 0.02
C ARG A 281 -0.58 7.34 -0.23
N THR A 282 -0.59 8.19 0.79
CA THR A 282 -1.22 9.52 0.73
C THR A 282 -0.30 10.68 1.09
N SER A 283 0.92 10.39 1.54
CA SER A 283 1.89 11.40 1.93
C SER A 283 2.28 12.28 0.74
N PRO A 284 2.26 13.62 0.89
CA PRO A 284 2.72 14.52 -0.15
C PRO A 284 4.26 14.56 -0.27
N VAL A 285 4.97 13.94 0.68
CA VAL A 285 6.44 13.94 0.81
C VAL A 285 7.00 12.51 0.89
N PRO A 286 8.27 12.28 0.53
CA PRO A 286 8.94 11.00 0.73
C PRO A 286 8.80 10.47 2.17
N VAL A 287 8.50 9.17 2.28
CA VAL A 287 8.37 8.50 3.57
C VAL A 287 9.45 7.44 3.68
N MET A 288 10.34 7.58 4.66
CA MET A 288 11.30 6.57 5.05
C MET A 288 10.66 5.62 6.06
N TRP A 289 10.78 4.32 5.81
CA TRP A 289 10.22 3.32 6.68
C TRP A 289 11.32 2.54 7.38
N VAL A 290 11.33 2.59 8.71
CA VAL A 290 12.41 2.05 9.53
C VAL A 290 12.03 0.68 10.07
N ARG A 291 12.92 -0.29 9.82
CA ARG A 291 12.78 -1.68 10.21
C ARG A 291 14.00 -2.10 11.02
N LYS A 292 13.78 -2.90 12.07
CA LYS A 292 14.88 -3.55 12.79
C LYS A 292 15.62 -4.54 11.86
N PRO A 293 16.95 -4.47 11.73
CA PRO A 293 17.71 -5.56 11.11
C PRO A 293 17.60 -6.83 11.96
N ASP A 294 17.45 -7.98 11.30
CA ASP A 294 17.27 -9.27 11.98
C ASP A 294 18.52 -9.58 12.82
N SER A 295 18.35 -10.08 14.06
CA SER A 295 19.46 -10.50 14.92
C SER A 295 20.02 -11.90 14.59
N ASP A 296 19.58 -12.52 13.49
CA ASP A 296 20.02 -13.85 13.04
C ASP A 296 20.88 -13.77 11.77
N GLY A 297 21.92 -12.95 11.83
CA GLY A 297 22.97 -12.90 10.82
C GLY A 297 24.31 -12.80 11.51
N THR A 298 24.83 -13.93 12.00
CA THR A 298 26.27 -14.09 12.19
C THR A 298 26.96 -13.71 10.88
N PHE A 299 27.46 -12.49 10.80
CA PHE A 299 28.56 -12.15 9.90
C PHE A 299 29.76 -12.88 10.48
N ASP A 300 30.00 -14.09 9.98
CA ASP A 300 31.33 -14.68 10.11
C ASP A 300 32.24 -13.97 9.10
N SER A 301 33.47 -13.78 9.57
CA SER A 301 34.45 -12.78 9.12
C SER A 301 35.06 -13.11 7.76
#